data_AF-A0A7V9RYC3-F1
#
_entry.id   AF-A0A7V9RYC3-F1
#
_cell.length_a   1.000
_cell.length_b   1.000
_cell.length_c   1.000
_cell.angle_alpha   90.00
_cell.angle_beta   90.00
_cell.angle_gamma   90.00
#
_symmetry.space_group_name_H-M   'P 1'
#
loop_
_entity.id
_entity.type
_entity.pdbx_description
1 polymer ?
#
loop_
_entity_poly.entity_id
_entity_poly.type
_entity_poly.pdbx_seq_one_letter_code
_entity_poly.pdbx_strand_id
1 'polypeptide(L)'
;MTSLPRARVARRGSLIGLALAAALGLSACGNDLQPGAAATVNDVRISQDDVDEIVGAACEYTQVLRQQEGGAGEPQRLDELRSTITTALIQFEIVDTAATERGVSASQSAVSAFDEQNQIPEGLSQDNAETLEQFFGDFAMSQAQQAAIGANVKDSEVTSVSRVTPQDLEASAELLSEVTQEQDVVVNPAYGSWDGQAVIAGNGSLSDPVSDAAIGGEGDESIDPAAPPDPAASVSADVPAVQLCG
;
A
#
# COMPACT_ATOMS: atom_id res chain seq x y z
N MET A 1 -72.57 15.48 15.32
CA MET A 1 -72.38 16.57 16.31
C MET A 1 -71.87 15.95 17.60
N THR A 2 -70.55 15.89 17.79
CA THR A 2 -69.97 15.38 19.03
C THR A 2 -68.71 16.20 19.32
N SER A 3 -68.82 17.01 20.36
CA SER A 3 -67.82 17.96 20.85
C SER A 3 -66.81 17.22 21.74
N LEU A 4 -65.51 17.40 21.48
CA LEU A 4 -64.44 16.93 22.35
C LEU A 4 -63.87 18.09 23.19
N PRO A 5 -63.52 17.87 24.47
CA PRO A 5 -63.06 18.90 25.37
C PRO A 5 -61.60 19.30 25.13
N ARG A 6 -61.33 20.61 25.13
CA ARG A 6 -59.98 21.20 25.13
C ARG A 6 -59.33 21.06 26.51
N ALA A 7 -58.32 20.22 26.61
CA ALA A 7 -57.40 20.22 27.75
C ALA A 7 -56.41 21.39 27.61
N ARG A 8 -56.36 22.26 28.63
CA ARG A 8 -55.37 23.34 28.74
C ARG A 8 -54.06 22.75 29.26
N VAL A 9 -53.04 22.70 28.42
CA VAL A 9 -51.68 22.35 28.84
C VAL A 9 -51.02 23.60 29.42
N ALA A 10 -50.72 23.53 30.72
CA ALA A 10 -50.01 24.57 31.45
C ALA A 10 -48.53 24.59 31.02
N ARG A 11 -48.06 25.76 30.57
CA ARG A 11 -46.63 26.04 30.38
C ARG A 11 -45.93 26.00 31.74
N ARG A 12 -45.11 24.97 31.96
CA ARG A 12 -44.02 25.01 32.94
C ARG A 12 -42.72 25.08 32.15
N GLY A 13 -42.13 26.27 32.16
CA GLY A 13 -40.76 26.44 31.70
C GLY A 13 -39.83 25.63 32.60
N SER A 14 -38.89 24.94 31.98
CA SER A 14 -37.70 24.45 32.65
C SER A 14 -36.55 24.65 31.68
N LEU A 15 -35.71 25.62 32.02
CA LEU A 15 -34.38 25.83 31.48
C LEU A 15 -33.59 24.54 31.75
N ILE A 16 -33.28 23.77 30.70
CA ILE A 16 -32.40 22.61 30.80
C ILE A 16 -31.29 22.79 29.76
N GLY A 17 -30.14 23.20 30.27
CA GLY A 17 -28.84 22.59 29.95
C GLY A 17 -28.36 22.68 28.51
N LEU A 18 -27.76 23.81 28.16
CA LEU A 18 -26.76 23.89 27.11
C LEU A 18 -25.49 23.13 27.58
N ALA A 19 -25.38 21.84 27.28
CA ALA A 19 -24.20 21.04 27.61
C ALA A 19 -24.00 19.84 26.65
N LEU A 20 -24.06 20.07 25.34
CA LEU A 20 -23.66 19.11 24.31
C LEU A 20 -22.82 19.85 23.24
N ALA A 21 -21.55 20.12 23.51
CA ALA A 21 -20.65 20.68 22.50
C ALA A 21 -19.15 20.36 22.69
N ALA A 22 -18.77 19.44 23.59
CA ALA A 22 -17.36 19.23 23.94
C ALA A 22 -16.80 17.83 23.65
N ALA A 23 -17.55 16.95 22.96
CA ALA A 23 -17.11 15.58 22.70
C ALA A 23 -16.55 15.33 21.27
N LEU A 24 -16.49 16.35 20.40
CA LEU A 24 -15.99 16.20 19.02
C LEU A 24 -14.54 16.68 18.84
N GLY A 25 -13.82 16.95 19.92
CA GLY A 25 -12.46 17.53 19.88
C GLY A 25 -11.30 16.54 20.03
N LEU A 26 -11.56 15.22 20.14
CA LEU A 26 -10.50 14.22 20.35
C LEU A 26 -9.97 13.56 19.07
N SER A 27 -10.45 13.92 17.88
CA SER A 27 -9.90 13.41 16.60
C SER A 27 -8.70 14.21 16.08
N ALA A 28 -8.11 15.09 16.90
CA ALA A 28 -7.07 16.04 16.46
C ALA A 28 -5.71 15.82 17.14
N CYS A 29 -5.39 14.60 17.58
CA CYS A 29 -4.06 14.25 18.04
C CYS A 29 -3.53 13.02 17.29
N GLY A 30 -2.81 13.27 16.20
CA GLY A 30 -1.67 12.44 15.79
C GLY A 30 -1.83 11.65 14.50
N ASN A 31 -1.52 12.32 13.39
CA ASN A 31 -1.23 11.83 12.04
C ASN A 31 -2.30 11.01 11.33
N ASP A 32 -2.44 11.26 10.03
CA ASP A 32 -3.35 10.63 9.05
C ASP A 32 -3.22 9.10 8.90
N LEU A 33 -2.56 8.43 9.84
CA LEU A 33 -2.48 6.97 9.94
C LEU A 33 -3.77 6.41 10.54
N GLN A 34 -4.65 5.97 9.66
CA GLN A 34 -5.85 5.23 10.04
C GLN A 34 -5.45 3.87 10.65
N PRO A 35 -5.96 3.48 11.85
CA PRO A 35 -5.65 2.18 12.44
C PRO A 35 -5.98 1.02 11.50
N GLY A 36 -5.00 0.15 11.26
CA GLY A 36 -5.10 -0.98 10.34
C GLY A 36 -4.89 -0.63 8.85
N ALA A 37 -4.42 0.57 8.52
CA ALA A 37 -3.98 0.92 7.17
C ALA A 37 -2.47 0.62 7.01
N ALA A 38 -2.11 -0.01 5.89
CA ALA A 38 -0.73 -0.14 5.44
C ALA A 38 -0.29 1.15 4.75
N ALA A 39 -1.18 1.75 3.96
CA ALA A 39 -1.00 3.07 3.37
C ALA A 39 -2.36 3.73 3.12
N THR A 40 -2.34 5.03 2.86
CA THR A 40 -3.45 5.78 2.28
C THR A 40 -2.97 6.55 1.07
N VAL A 41 -3.82 6.67 0.06
CA VAL A 41 -3.62 7.51 -1.11
C VAL A 41 -4.83 8.44 -1.17
N ASN A 42 -4.61 9.72 -0.84
CA ASN A 42 -5.67 10.64 -0.46
C ASN A 42 -6.53 10.04 0.68
N ASP A 43 -7.84 9.94 0.48
CA ASP A 43 -8.78 9.35 1.43
C ASP A 43 -8.97 7.82 1.25
N VAL A 44 -8.32 7.21 0.25
CA VAL A 44 -8.44 5.77 -0.02
C VAL A 44 -7.45 5.00 0.83
N ARG A 45 -7.97 3.97 1.50
CA ARG A 45 -7.22 3.16 2.45
C ARG A 45 -6.78 1.85 1.81
N ILE A 46 -5.49 1.54 1.95
CA ILE A 46 -4.91 0.22 1.68
C ILE A 46 -4.80 -0.51 3.02
N SER A 47 -5.47 -1.65 3.18
CA SER A 47 -5.52 -2.38 4.45
C SER A 47 -4.19 -3.09 4.77
N GLN A 48 -3.87 -3.19 6.06
CA GLN A 48 -2.79 -4.07 6.53
C GLN A 48 -3.09 -5.54 6.25
N ASP A 49 -4.35 -5.93 6.43
CA ASP A 49 -4.80 -7.31 6.22
C ASP A 49 -4.59 -7.72 4.76
N ASP A 50 -4.98 -6.87 3.80
CA ASP A 50 -4.79 -7.14 2.36
C ASP A 50 -3.30 -7.33 2.03
N VAL A 51 -2.43 -6.45 2.53
CA VAL A 51 -0.99 -6.57 2.30
C VAL A 51 -0.45 -7.87 2.92
N ASP A 52 -0.81 -8.19 4.15
CA ASP A 52 -0.32 -9.39 4.84
C ASP A 52 -0.83 -10.70 4.19
N GLU A 53 -2.06 -10.70 3.67
CA GLU A 53 -2.64 -11.82 2.92
C GLU A 53 -1.87 -12.06 1.61
N ILE A 54 -1.64 -11.00 0.83
CA ILE A 54 -0.86 -11.08 -0.42
C ILE A 54 0.59 -11.50 -0.13
N VAL A 55 1.21 -10.99 0.93
CA VAL A 55 2.56 -11.39 1.35
C VAL A 55 2.60 -12.87 1.69
N GLY A 56 1.62 -13.38 2.45
CA GLY A 56 1.52 -14.79 2.79
C GLY A 56 1.41 -15.68 1.55
N ALA A 57 0.54 -15.29 0.61
CA ALA A 57 0.35 -16.00 -0.64
C ALA A 57 1.61 -15.95 -1.53
N ALA A 58 2.29 -14.80 -1.61
CA ALA A 58 3.55 -14.65 -2.34
C ALA A 58 4.70 -15.46 -1.72
N CYS A 59 4.76 -15.58 -0.40
CA CYS A 59 5.72 -16.47 0.26
C CYS A 59 5.46 -17.95 -0.08
N GLU A 60 4.19 -18.41 -0.08
CA GLU A 60 3.87 -19.79 -0.49
C GLU A 60 4.22 -20.01 -1.98
N TYR A 61 3.86 -19.06 -2.84
CA TYR A 61 4.17 -19.07 -4.27
C TYR A 61 5.67 -19.24 -4.53
N THR A 62 6.51 -18.42 -3.90
CA THR A 62 7.97 -18.51 -4.06
C THR A 62 8.53 -19.81 -3.49
N GLN A 63 7.98 -20.32 -2.38
CA GLN A 63 8.37 -21.61 -1.83
C GLN A 63 8.07 -22.76 -2.81
N VAL A 64 6.88 -22.78 -3.40
CA VAL A 64 6.47 -23.79 -4.40
C VAL A 64 7.39 -23.73 -5.62
N LEU A 65 7.67 -22.56 -6.16
CA LEU A 65 8.59 -22.40 -7.30
C LEU A 65 9.98 -22.94 -6.99
N ARG A 66 10.57 -22.58 -5.84
CA ARG A 66 11.89 -23.11 -5.45
C ARG A 66 11.88 -24.62 -5.35
N GLN A 67 10.83 -25.23 -4.82
CA GLN A 67 10.74 -26.70 -4.75
C GLN A 67 10.73 -27.34 -6.14
N GLN A 68 10.05 -26.73 -7.11
CA GLN A 68 10.01 -27.20 -8.50
C GLN A 68 11.37 -27.04 -9.20
N GLU A 69 12.12 -25.98 -8.87
CA GLU A 69 13.45 -25.68 -9.44
C GLU A 69 14.63 -26.35 -8.69
N GLY A 70 14.35 -27.25 -7.75
CA GLY A 70 15.37 -28.01 -7.03
C GLY A 70 16.04 -27.24 -5.88
N GLY A 71 15.38 -26.21 -5.34
CA GLY A 71 15.79 -25.44 -4.17
C GLY A 71 16.78 -24.31 -4.46
N ALA A 72 16.98 -23.97 -5.74
CA ALA A 72 17.77 -22.81 -6.12
C ALA A 72 16.97 -21.52 -5.87
N GLY A 73 17.59 -20.51 -5.26
CA GLY A 73 16.99 -19.21 -5.00
C GLY A 73 17.17 -18.74 -3.56
N GLU A 74 17.62 -17.50 -3.40
CA GLU A 74 17.71 -16.86 -2.09
C GLU A 74 16.29 -16.64 -1.53
N PRO A 75 16.07 -16.93 -0.24
CA PRO A 75 14.81 -16.62 0.40
C PRO A 75 14.59 -15.10 0.39
N GLN A 76 13.37 -14.68 0.05
CA GLN A 76 13.03 -13.26 0.06
C GLN A 76 12.83 -12.75 1.47
N ARG A 77 13.26 -11.50 1.72
CA ARG A 77 13.05 -10.82 2.99
C ARG A 77 11.61 -10.29 3.07
N LEU A 78 10.96 -10.51 4.21
CA LEU A 78 9.55 -10.17 4.41
C LEU A 78 9.30 -8.66 4.41
N ASP A 79 10.24 -7.87 4.92
CA ASP A 79 10.15 -6.41 4.93
C ASP A 79 10.21 -5.82 3.52
N GLU A 80 11.12 -6.33 2.67
CA GLU A 80 11.22 -5.97 1.27
C GLU A 80 9.98 -6.38 0.48
N LEU A 81 9.46 -7.59 0.72
CA LEU A 81 8.25 -8.08 0.06
C LEU A 81 7.02 -7.25 0.45
N ARG A 82 6.83 -6.95 1.74
CA ARG A 82 5.77 -6.06 2.25
C ARG A 82 5.84 -4.68 1.61
N SER A 83 7.03 -4.09 1.53
CA SER A 83 7.24 -2.77 0.92
C SER A 83 6.91 -2.78 -0.57
N THR A 84 7.29 -3.85 -1.26
CA THR A 84 7.02 -4.05 -2.69
C THR A 84 5.52 -4.19 -2.97
N ILE A 85 4.81 -5.01 -2.19
CA ILE A 85 3.35 -5.18 -2.33
C ILE A 85 2.63 -3.88 -1.99
N THR A 86 3.03 -3.20 -0.91
CA THR A 86 2.44 -1.89 -0.54
C THR A 86 2.66 -0.87 -1.66
N THR A 87 3.85 -0.84 -2.27
CA THR A 87 4.16 0.00 -3.43
C THR A 87 3.24 -0.29 -4.61
N ALA A 88 3.02 -1.58 -4.93
CA ALA A 88 2.14 -1.96 -6.03
C ALA A 88 0.69 -1.50 -5.79
N LEU A 89 0.15 -1.71 -4.59
CA LEU A 89 -1.22 -1.30 -4.25
C LEU A 89 -1.38 0.23 -4.29
N ILE A 90 -0.38 0.99 -3.83
CA ILE A 90 -0.36 2.46 -3.97
C ILE A 90 -0.41 2.85 -5.45
N GLN A 91 0.41 2.21 -6.29
CA GLN A 91 0.42 2.50 -7.73
C GLN A 91 -0.91 2.14 -8.40
N PHE A 92 -1.60 1.08 -7.97
CA PHE A 92 -2.93 0.74 -8.50
C PHE A 92 -3.92 1.86 -8.24
N GLU A 93 -3.93 2.40 -7.02
CA GLU A 93 -4.83 3.50 -6.65
C GLU A 93 -4.51 4.81 -7.39
N ILE A 94 -3.22 5.13 -7.55
CA ILE A 94 -2.78 6.31 -8.31
C ILE A 94 -3.23 6.20 -9.77
N VAL A 95 -3.06 5.03 -10.38
CA VAL A 95 -3.45 4.78 -11.77
C VAL A 95 -4.96 4.84 -11.94
N ASP A 96 -5.72 4.25 -11.01
CA ASP A 96 -7.18 4.29 -11.05
C ASP A 96 -7.71 5.73 -10.91
N THR A 97 -7.13 6.51 -9.99
CA THR A 97 -7.43 7.94 -9.83
C THR A 97 -7.13 8.70 -11.13
N ALA A 98 -5.94 8.54 -11.70
CA ALA A 98 -5.56 9.18 -12.96
C ALA A 98 -6.48 8.79 -14.12
N ALA A 99 -6.88 7.52 -14.19
CA ALA A 99 -7.79 7.02 -15.21
C ALA A 99 -9.18 7.65 -15.06
N THR A 100 -9.69 7.71 -13.83
CA THR A 100 -10.99 8.29 -13.49
C THR A 100 -11.06 9.78 -13.81
N GLU A 101 -10.05 10.56 -13.43
CA GLU A 101 -9.99 12.00 -13.71
C GLU A 101 -10.01 12.33 -15.20
N ARG A 102 -9.41 11.46 -16.02
CA ARG A 102 -9.40 11.59 -17.48
C ARG A 102 -10.62 10.96 -18.16
N GLY A 103 -11.46 10.24 -17.42
CA GLY A 103 -12.57 9.48 -17.97
C GLY A 103 -12.11 8.38 -18.95
N VAL A 104 -10.96 7.77 -18.68
CA VAL A 104 -10.43 6.65 -19.48
C VAL A 104 -10.67 5.31 -18.78
N SER A 105 -10.89 4.24 -19.56
CA SER A 105 -11.05 2.90 -19.02
C SER A 105 -10.39 1.83 -19.89
N ALA A 106 -9.90 0.76 -19.27
CA ALA A 106 -9.41 -0.42 -19.98
C ALA A 106 -10.57 -1.34 -20.40
N SER A 107 -10.46 -1.96 -21.58
CA SER A 107 -11.37 -3.04 -21.94
C SER A 107 -10.93 -4.37 -21.30
N GLN A 108 -11.86 -5.31 -21.13
CA GLN A 108 -11.53 -6.66 -20.68
C GLN A 108 -10.45 -7.33 -21.56
N SER A 109 -10.47 -7.06 -22.88
CA SER A 109 -9.47 -7.63 -23.80
C SER A 109 -8.08 -7.04 -23.59
N ALA A 110 -7.97 -5.80 -23.12
CA ALA A 110 -6.69 -5.19 -22.76
C ALA A 110 -6.16 -5.79 -21.45
N VAL A 111 -7.03 -6.00 -20.45
CA VAL A 111 -6.67 -6.65 -19.18
C VAL A 111 -6.18 -8.08 -19.41
N SER A 112 -6.91 -8.88 -20.19
CA SER A 112 -6.52 -10.25 -20.49
C SER A 112 -5.16 -10.36 -21.18
N ALA A 113 -4.73 -9.33 -21.95
CA ALA A 113 -3.41 -9.33 -22.58
C ALA A 113 -2.25 -9.23 -21.57
N PHE A 114 -2.49 -8.67 -20.39
CA PHE A 114 -1.51 -8.65 -19.29
C PHE A 114 -1.63 -9.89 -18.39
N ASP A 115 -2.85 -10.40 -18.22
CA ASP A 115 -3.14 -11.55 -17.36
C ASP A 115 -2.50 -12.85 -17.86
N GLU A 116 -2.38 -13.05 -19.19
CA GLU A 116 -1.75 -14.23 -19.81
C GLU A 116 -0.31 -14.53 -19.32
N GLN A 117 0.35 -13.56 -18.69
CA GLN A 117 1.72 -13.67 -18.19
C GLN A 117 1.79 -14.22 -16.75
N ASN A 118 0.69 -14.19 -16.00
CA ASN A 118 0.65 -14.58 -14.60
C ASN A 118 0.00 -15.96 -14.45
N GLN A 119 0.84 -16.99 -14.38
CA GLN A 119 0.37 -18.36 -14.13
C GLN A 119 0.59 -18.72 -12.66
N ILE A 120 -0.48 -19.08 -11.95
CA ILE A 120 -0.40 -19.62 -10.60
C ILE A 120 0.07 -21.09 -10.71
N PRO A 121 1.20 -21.47 -10.10
CA PRO A 121 1.67 -22.85 -10.13
C PRO A 121 0.72 -23.74 -9.34
N GLU A 122 0.65 -25.01 -9.75
CA GLU A 122 -0.04 -26.01 -8.95
C GLU A 122 0.69 -26.21 -7.61
N GLY A 123 -0.07 -26.45 -6.54
CA GLY A 123 0.47 -26.76 -5.22
C GLY A 123 0.29 -25.67 -4.16
N LEU A 124 -0.25 -24.50 -4.52
CA LEU A 124 -0.71 -23.52 -3.55
C LEU A 124 -1.98 -23.99 -2.85
N SER A 125 -2.18 -23.55 -1.62
CA SER A 125 -3.49 -23.58 -0.97
C SER A 125 -4.54 -22.80 -1.78
N GLN A 126 -5.80 -23.21 -1.71
CA GLN A 126 -6.89 -22.60 -2.49
C GLN A 126 -7.00 -21.09 -2.19
N ASP A 127 -6.97 -20.72 -0.91
CA ASP A 127 -7.13 -19.33 -0.47
C ASP A 127 -5.97 -18.45 -1.00
N ASN A 128 -4.73 -18.96 -0.98
CA ASN A 128 -3.57 -18.21 -1.50
C ASN A 128 -3.55 -18.14 -3.03
N ALA A 129 -4.05 -19.18 -3.72
CA ALA A 129 -4.24 -19.12 -5.16
C ALA A 129 -5.25 -18.04 -5.54
N GLU A 130 -6.41 -17.99 -4.86
CA GLU A 130 -7.44 -16.96 -5.09
C GLU A 130 -6.91 -15.55 -4.78
N THR A 131 -6.17 -15.39 -3.69
CA THR A 131 -5.51 -14.12 -3.34
C THR A 131 -4.58 -13.62 -4.45
N LEU A 132 -3.73 -14.49 -4.99
CA LEU A 132 -2.80 -14.12 -6.06
C LEU A 132 -3.50 -13.91 -7.39
N GLU A 133 -4.53 -14.68 -7.71
CA GLU A 133 -5.37 -14.46 -8.89
C GLU A 133 -6.00 -13.06 -8.85
N GLN A 134 -6.54 -12.66 -7.70
CA GLN A 134 -7.08 -11.31 -7.52
C GLN A 134 -5.98 -10.25 -7.67
N PHE A 135 -4.86 -10.40 -6.98
CA PHE A 135 -3.75 -9.44 -7.05
C PHE A 135 -3.19 -9.28 -8.48
N PHE A 136 -3.00 -10.38 -9.21
CA PHE A 136 -2.54 -10.32 -10.60
C PHE A 136 -3.60 -9.76 -11.56
N GLY A 137 -4.88 -10.01 -11.28
CA GLY A 137 -5.98 -9.37 -12.01
C GLY A 137 -5.98 -7.85 -11.83
N ASP A 138 -5.80 -7.37 -10.60
CA ASP A 138 -5.70 -5.93 -10.28
C ASP A 138 -4.44 -5.30 -10.91
N PHE A 139 -3.31 -6.01 -10.88
CA PHE A 139 -2.10 -5.61 -11.58
C PHE A 139 -2.34 -5.48 -13.10
N ALA A 140 -2.97 -6.48 -13.72
CA ALA A 140 -3.29 -6.46 -15.14
C ALA A 140 -4.25 -5.31 -15.51
N MET A 141 -5.23 -5.02 -14.64
CA MET A 141 -6.12 -3.88 -14.80
C MET A 141 -5.36 -2.55 -14.75
N SER A 142 -4.52 -2.36 -13.73
CA SER A 142 -3.69 -1.16 -13.59
C SER A 142 -2.81 -0.95 -14.83
N GLN A 143 -2.10 -1.98 -15.30
CA GLN A 143 -1.27 -1.90 -16.51
C GLN A 143 -2.09 -1.53 -17.76
N ALA A 144 -3.31 -2.06 -17.89
CA ALA A 144 -4.21 -1.71 -18.99
C ALA A 144 -4.74 -0.27 -18.90
N GLN A 145 -5.03 0.22 -17.69
CA GLN A 145 -5.39 1.62 -17.45
C GLN A 145 -4.22 2.55 -17.75
N GLN A 146 -2.99 2.21 -17.37
CA GLN A 146 -1.79 2.99 -17.73
C GLN A 146 -1.65 3.13 -19.25
N ALA A 147 -1.84 2.05 -20.00
CA ALA A 147 -1.84 2.13 -21.45
C ALA A 147 -3.00 2.98 -21.99
N ALA A 148 -4.19 2.91 -21.39
CA ALA A 148 -5.32 3.77 -21.76
C ALA A 148 -5.01 5.25 -21.54
N ILE A 149 -4.38 5.59 -20.41
CA ILE A 149 -3.90 6.92 -20.07
C ILE A 149 -2.89 7.40 -21.11
N GLY A 150 -1.88 6.59 -21.44
CA GLY A 150 -0.87 6.98 -22.41
C GLY A 150 -1.40 7.14 -23.83
N ALA A 151 -2.39 6.34 -24.23
CA ALA A 151 -3.11 6.55 -25.49
C ALA A 151 -3.90 7.88 -25.48
N ASN A 152 -4.56 8.20 -24.36
CA ASN A 152 -5.29 9.46 -24.17
C ASN A 152 -4.36 10.70 -24.17
N VAL A 153 -3.15 10.58 -23.63
CA VAL A 153 -2.12 11.65 -23.69
C VAL A 153 -1.75 11.99 -25.14
N LYS A 154 -1.68 10.98 -26.02
CA LYS A 154 -1.39 11.18 -27.44
C LYS A 154 -2.59 11.70 -28.23
N ASP A 155 -3.78 11.22 -27.88
CA ASP A 155 -5.04 11.57 -28.51
C ASP A 155 -6.16 11.62 -27.46
N SER A 156 -6.55 12.84 -27.07
CA SER A 156 -7.55 13.07 -26.03
C SER A 156 -8.95 12.53 -26.37
N GLU A 157 -9.22 12.17 -27.64
CA GLU A 157 -10.48 11.52 -28.04
C GLU A 157 -10.52 10.04 -27.62
N VAL A 158 -9.38 9.43 -27.28
CA VAL A 158 -9.30 8.05 -26.80
C VAL A 158 -9.72 7.99 -25.34
N THR A 159 -10.90 7.42 -25.08
CA THR A 159 -11.40 7.17 -23.72
C THR A 159 -11.35 5.70 -23.33
N SER A 160 -10.99 4.80 -24.25
CA SER A 160 -10.80 3.39 -23.95
C SER A 160 -9.88 2.71 -24.96
N VAL A 161 -9.10 1.76 -24.49
CA VAL A 161 -8.20 0.95 -25.33
C VAL A 161 -8.62 -0.51 -25.31
N SER A 162 -8.66 -1.10 -26.51
CA SER A 162 -8.87 -2.55 -26.70
C SER A 162 -7.57 -3.32 -26.86
N ARG A 163 -6.46 -2.60 -27.07
CA ARG A 163 -5.11 -3.13 -27.25
C ARG A 163 -4.12 -2.23 -26.54
N VAL A 164 -3.13 -2.88 -25.94
CA VAL A 164 -2.03 -2.24 -25.24
C VAL A 164 -0.84 -2.23 -26.18
N THR A 165 -0.14 -1.10 -26.29
CA THR A 165 1.16 -1.05 -26.96
C THR A 165 2.25 -0.60 -25.98
N PRO A 166 3.50 -1.06 -26.12
CA PRO A 166 4.61 -0.58 -25.30
C PRO A 166 4.77 0.94 -25.35
N GLN A 167 4.48 1.55 -26.51
CA GLN A 167 4.53 3.00 -26.68
C GLN A 167 3.47 3.72 -25.85
N ASP A 168 2.32 3.09 -25.56
CA ASP A 168 1.28 3.71 -24.73
C ASP A 168 1.70 3.72 -23.27
N LEU A 169 2.31 2.64 -22.77
CA LEU A 169 2.88 2.61 -21.42
C LEU A 169 4.00 3.64 -21.24
N GLU A 170 4.87 3.83 -22.23
CA GLU A 170 5.91 4.85 -22.16
C GLU A 170 5.32 6.27 -22.10
N ALA A 171 4.22 6.50 -22.82
CA ALA A 171 3.58 7.81 -22.87
C ALA A 171 2.78 8.15 -21.60
N SER A 172 2.41 7.18 -20.77
CA SER A 172 1.76 7.45 -19.49
C SER A 172 2.75 7.85 -18.39
N ALA A 173 4.04 7.52 -18.53
CA ALA A 173 5.02 7.66 -17.45
C ALA A 173 5.19 9.10 -16.95
N GLU A 174 5.29 10.09 -17.83
CA GLU A 174 5.44 11.51 -17.45
C GLU A 174 4.20 11.99 -16.68
N LEU A 175 3.01 11.70 -17.20
CA LEU A 175 1.76 12.06 -16.54
C LEU A 175 1.58 11.36 -15.20
N LEU A 176 1.87 10.05 -15.10
CA LEU A 176 1.75 9.33 -13.84
C LEU A 176 2.75 9.85 -12.80
N SER A 177 3.93 10.28 -13.23
CA SER A 177 4.89 10.96 -12.34
C SER A 177 4.35 12.29 -11.80
N GLU A 178 3.68 13.08 -12.64
CA GLU A 178 3.01 14.31 -12.22
C GLU A 178 1.86 14.02 -11.24
N VAL A 179 0.95 13.11 -11.60
CA VAL A 179 -0.20 12.74 -10.76
C VAL A 179 0.27 12.19 -9.42
N THR A 180 1.33 11.36 -9.40
CA THR A 180 1.89 10.80 -8.16
C THR A 180 2.36 11.89 -7.19
N GLN A 181 2.93 12.99 -7.70
CA GLN A 181 3.38 14.12 -6.87
C GLN A 181 2.22 14.94 -6.29
N GLU A 182 1.04 14.84 -6.91
CA GLU A 182 -0.18 15.52 -6.46
C GLU A 182 -0.97 14.69 -5.44
N GLN A 183 -0.72 13.39 -5.34
CA GLN A 183 -1.42 12.51 -4.41
C GLN A 183 -0.88 12.66 -2.98
N ASP A 184 -1.79 12.66 -2.00
CA ASP A 184 -1.43 12.61 -0.59
C ASP A 184 -1.20 11.16 -0.14
N VAL A 185 0.04 10.68 -0.27
CA VAL A 185 0.41 9.31 0.08
C VAL A 185 1.00 9.26 1.50
N VAL A 186 0.32 8.54 2.39
CA VAL A 186 0.81 8.29 3.76
C VAL A 186 1.02 6.80 3.94
N VAL A 187 2.26 6.40 4.25
CA VAL A 187 2.62 4.99 4.47
C VAL A 187 2.79 4.74 5.95
N ASN A 188 2.28 3.61 6.42
CA ASN A 188 2.50 3.17 7.78
C ASN A 188 3.99 2.84 7.99
N PRO A 189 4.66 3.41 9.01
CA PRO A 189 6.09 3.21 9.25
C PRO A 189 6.51 1.74 9.37
N ALA A 190 5.60 0.84 9.76
CA ALA A 190 5.88 -0.60 9.82
C ALA A 190 6.15 -1.22 8.44
N TYR A 191 5.71 -0.57 7.36
CA TYR A 191 5.90 -0.98 5.97
C TYR A 191 6.98 -0.16 5.24
N GLY A 192 7.46 0.94 5.84
CA GLY A 192 8.52 1.77 5.27
C GLY A 192 8.13 3.24 5.14
N SER A 193 8.76 3.93 4.19
CA SER A 193 8.52 5.36 3.89
C SER A 193 8.33 5.58 2.40
N TRP A 194 7.41 6.47 2.02
CA TRP A 194 7.18 6.84 0.62
C TRP A 194 8.21 7.86 0.15
N ASP A 195 8.91 7.59 -0.95
CA ASP A 195 9.89 8.51 -1.55
C ASP A 195 9.34 9.34 -2.73
N GLY A 196 8.05 9.20 -3.03
CA GLY A 196 7.40 9.78 -4.20
C GLY A 196 7.27 8.82 -5.38
N GLN A 197 7.84 7.62 -5.32
CA GLN A 197 7.76 6.60 -6.37
C GLN A 197 7.53 5.19 -5.81
N ALA A 198 8.17 4.87 -4.69
CA ALA A 198 8.11 3.58 -4.04
C ALA A 198 8.12 3.70 -2.52
N VAL A 199 7.71 2.62 -1.86
CA VAL A 199 7.92 2.42 -0.43
C VAL A 199 9.34 1.91 -0.23
N ILE A 200 10.17 2.72 0.42
CA ILE A 200 11.50 2.33 0.87
C ILE A 200 11.33 1.54 2.16
N ALA A 201 11.70 0.25 2.09
CA ALA A 201 11.66 -0.65 3.23
C ALA A 201 12.44 -0.05 4.41
N GLY A 202 11.79 0.05 5.56
CA GLY A 202 12.47 0.36 6.80
C GLY A 202 13.35 -0.80 7.26
N ASN A 203 14.24 -0.56 8.21
CA ASN A 203 14.99 -1.63 8.90
C ASN A 203 14.11 -2.45 9.87
N GLY A 204 12.78 -2.26 9.86
CA GLY A 204 11.83 -2.87 10.79
C GLY A 204 11.97 -2.40 12.24
N SER A 205 12.86 -1.44 12.53
CA SER A 205 13.04 -0.88 13.85
C SER A 205 11.99 0.22 14.08
N LEU A 206 11.05 -0.03 14.97
CA LEU A 206 10.19 1.03 15.53
C LEU A 206 10.95 1.99 16.46
N SER A 207 12.28 1.83 16.55
CA SER A 207 13.17 2.58 17.42
C SER A 207 14.28 3.19 16.57
N ASP A 208 13.93 4.10 15.67
CA ASP A 208 14.89 5.12 15.28
C ASP A 208 14.99 6.10 16.45
N PRO A 209 16.19 6.34 17.02
CA PRO A 209 16.35 7.26 18.13
C PRO A 209 15.98 8.68 17.69
N VAL A 210 14.74 9.11 18.01
CA VAL A 210 14.19 10.43 17.65
C VAL A 210 14.79 11.60 18.44
N SER A 211 15.87 11.39 19.18
CA SER A 211 16.53 12.44 19.96
C SER A 211 18.03 12.24 20.05
N ASP A 212 18.77 13.35 20.03
CA ASP A 212 20.22 13.37 20.25
C ASP A 212 20.62 12.69 21.58
N ALA A 213 19.72 12.67 22.57
CA ALA A 213 19.92 11.98 23.84
C ALA A 213 19.85 10.44 23.73
N ALA A 214 19.06 9.92 22.79
CA ALA A 214 19.01 8.49 22.49
C ALA A 214 20.18 8.07 21.60
N ILE A 215 20.61 8.92 20.67
CA ILE A 215 21.83 8.72 19.86
C ILE A 215 23.10 8.77 20.74
N GLY A 216 23.11 9.64 21.76
CA GLY A 216 24.24 9.80 22.68
C GLY A 216 24.34 8.75 23.80
N GLY A 217 23.39 7.81 23.90
CA GLY A 217 23.33 6.81 24.97
C GLY A 217 24.27 5.61 24.80
N GLU A 218 24.83 5.40 23.61
CA GLU A 218 25.76 4.30 23.30
C GLU A 218 27.24 4.68 23.50
N GLY A 219 27.52 5.92 23.93
CA GLY A 219 28.88 6.45 24.04
C GLY A 219 29.43 6.49 25.46
N ASP A 220 29.81 5.33 26.03
CA ASP A 220 31.01 5.25 26.88
C ASP A 220 31.58 3.81 27.01
N GLU A 221 31.59 3.05 25.92
CA GLU A 221 32.51 1.91 25.82
C GLU A 221 33.70 2.37 24.97
N SER A 222 34.85 2.53 25.63
CA SER A 222 36.06 3.11 25.05
C SER A 222 36.61 2.22 23.93
N ILE A 223 36.21 2.50 22.69
CA ILE A 223 36.77 1.87 21.49
C ILE A 223 38.23 2.33 21.36
N ASP A 224 39.15 1.38 21.42
CA ASP A 224 40.58 1.57 21.21
C ASP A 224 40.84 1.99 19.74
N PRO A 225 41.31 3.22 19.47
CA PRO A 225 41.49 3.74 18.10
C PRO A 225 42.63 3.05 17.34
N ALA A 226 43.34 2.09 17.93
CA ALA A 226 44.44 1.36 17.31
C ALA A 226 44.03 0.00 16.70
N ALA A 227 42.78 -0.45 16.85
CA ALA A 227 42.33 -1.72 16.27
C ALA A 227 42.07 -1.55 14.75
N PRO A 228 42.70 -2.36 13.87
CA PRO A 228 42.39 -2.34 12.44
C PRO A 228 40.92 -2.75 12.24
N PRO A 229 40.20 -2.14 11.28
CA PRO A 229 38.83 -2.55 10.98
C PRO A 229 38.83 -4.02 10.59
N ASP A 230 38.02 -4.82 11.29
CA ASP A 230 37.86 -6.23 10.99
C ASP A 230 37.13 -6.37 9.64
N PRO A 231 37.78 -6.86 8.57
CA PRO A 231 37.15 -7.01 7.26
C PRO A 231 36.03 -8.08 7.26
N ALA A 232 35.82 -8.79 8.38
CA ALA A 232 34.74 -9.76 8.53
C ALA A 232 33.42 -9.18 9.06
N ALA A 233 33.36 -7.92 9.49
CA ALA A 233 32.11 -7.27 9.92
C ALA A 233 31.29 -6.78 8.71
N SER A 234 31.03 -7.67 7.76
CA SER A 234 29.95 -7.47 6.79
C SER A 234 28.65 -7.73 7.55
N VAL A 235 27.79 -6.71 7.67
CA VAL A 235 26.43 -6.81 8.21
C VAL A 235 25.59 -7.67 7.26
N SER A 236 25.82 -8.98 7.30
CA SER A 236 25.17 -9.97 6.43
C SER A 236 24.86 -11.26 7.18
N ALA A 237 25.02 -11.29 8.50
CA ALA A 237 24.76 -12.47 9.31
C ALA A 237 23.69 -12.14 10.37
N ASP A 238 22.67 -12.99 10.45
CA ASP A 238 21.57 -12.99 11.42
C ASP A 238 20.36 -12.09 11.12
N VAL A 239 19.86 -12.12 9.88
CA VAL A 239 18.41 -11.94 9.70
C VAL A 239 17.73 -13.19 10.31
N PRO A 240 16.92 -13.05 11.38
CA PRO A 240 16.32 -14.21 12.02
C PRO A 240 15.38 -14.91 11.03
N ALA A 241 15.34 -16.24 11.04
CA ALA A 241 14.57 -17.04 10.08
C ALA A 241 13.07 -16.64 9.97
N VAL A 242 12.52 -16.01 11.01
CA VAL A 242 11.15 -15.46 11.01
C VAL A 242 10.94 -14.24 10.09
N GLN A 243 12.01 -13.68 9.52
CA GLN A 243 11.97 -12.54 8.59
C GLN A 243 12.14 -12.94 7.12
N LEU A 244 12.17 -14.24 6.82
CA LEU A 244 12.33 -14.77 5.48
C LEU A 244 11.06 -15.51 5.04
N CYS A 245 10.68 -15.39 3.77
CA CYS A 245 9.75 -16.34 3.15
C CYS A 245 10.47 -17.68 3.01
N GLY A 246 10.26 -18.63 3.93
CA GLY A 246 10.81 -19.99 3.79
C GLY A 246 10.97 -20.77 5.08
#